data_AF-A0A378RHK7-F1
#
_entry.id   AF-A0A378RHK7-F1
#
_cell.length_a   1.000
_cell.length_b   1.000
_cell.length_c   1.000
_cell.angle_alpha   90.00
_cell.angle_beta   90.00
_cell.angle_gamma   90.00
#
_symmetry.space_group_name_H-M   'P 1'
#
loop_
_entity.id
_entity.type
_entity.pdbx_description
1 polymer ?
#
loop_
_entity_poly.entity_id
_entity_poly.type
_entity_poly.pdbx_seq_one_letter_code
_entity_poly.pdbx_strand_id
1 'polypeptide(L)'
;MKEETIQRREGIISSTEVLTRLKILLGVRSAKELAHIFNLKPNTISSWKKRNTLCYAMVIEICNKHEIDLNELFYTAYQNIAINKSYAQVPIIYLDDYLEYYLNSHVKQKKMKHIYLPKNVNFDIVIQMYINSVERMQAELMYVFCKKVEVSSLVVGEDYILLVKNKGFQKYSVIAYDVEGQRLQLCRDMNEKMWLNTKEITECFQCMNSMPC
;
A
#
# COMPACT_ATOMS: atom_id res chain seq x y z
N MET A 1 16.79 3.59 25.60
CA MET A 1 17.56 3.39 24.35
C MET A 1 17.56 1.90 24.05
N LYS A 2 16.80 1.45 23.05
CA LYS A 2 16.89 0.06 22.59
C LYS A 2 17.98 0.02 21.52
N GLU A 3 19.02 -0.76 21.77
CA GLU A 3 20.04 -1.07 20.78
C GLU A 3 19.36 -1.71 19.57
N GLU A 4 19.40 -1.02 18.42
CA GLU A 4 19.01 -1.60 17.15
C GLU A 4 20.07 -2.63 16.77
N THR A 5 19.76 -3.90 16.97
CA THR A 5 20.55 -5.00 16.44
C THR A 5 20.58 -4.86 14.92
N ILE A 6 21.69 -4.35 14.36
CA ILE A 6 21.91 -4.32 12.91
C ILE A 6 21.95 -5.78 12.46
N GLN A 7 20.82 -6.29 12.00
CA GLN A 7 20.71 -7.63 11.44
C GLN A 7 21.55 -7.62 10.17
N ARG A 8 22.75 -8.22 10.23
CA ARG A 8 23.67 -8.32 9.10
C ARG A 8 22.93 -9.05 7.98
N ARG A 9 22.60 -8.32 6.91
CA ARG A 9 22.01 -8.89 5.71
C ARG A 9 23.07 -9.73 5.00
N GLU A 10 22.69 -10.93 4.59
CA GLU A 10 23.60 -11.77 3.81
C GLU A 10 23.78 -11.16 2.43
N GLY A 11 25.00 -10.70 2.17
CA GLY A 11 25.42 -10.17 0.88
C GLY A 11 25.67 -11.32 -0.10
N ILE A 12 25.18 -11.15 -1.32
CA ILE A 12 25.43 -12.06 -2.43
C ILE A 12 26.75 -11.68 -3.06
N ILE A 13 27.72 -12.59 -2.96
CA ILE A 13 29.05 -12.44 -3.57
C ILE A 13 29.24 -13.30 -4.82
N SER A 14 28.27 -14.17 -5.15
CA SER A 14 28.34 -15.05 -6.30
C SER A 14 27.89 -14.34 -7.57
N SER A 15 28.78 -14.29 -8.57
CA SER A 15 28.48 -13.81 -9.92
C SER A 15 27.30 -14.53 -10.55
N THR A 16 27.14 -15.83 -10.28
CA THR A 16 26.04 -16.64 -10.84
C THR A 16 24.70 -16.21 -10.27
N GLU A 17 24.66 -15.90 -8.99
CA GLU A 17 23.45 -15.46 -8.30
C GLU A 17 23.07 -14.04 -8.73
N VAL A 18 24.04 -13.12 -8.76
CA VAL A 18 23.84 -11.74 -9.23
C VAL A 18 23.34 -11.72 -10.68
N LEU A 19 23.95 -12.52 -11.58
CA LEU A 19 23.50 -12.63 -12.98
C LEU A 19 22.12 -13.27 -13.08
N THR A 20 21.76 -14.18 -12.18
CA THR A 20 20.42 -14.78 -12.15
C THR A 20 19.37 -13.77 -11.74
N ARG A 21 19.66 -12.93 -10.75
CA ARG A 21 18.80 -11.81 -10.35
C ARG A 21 18.66 -10.75 -11.44
N LEU A 22 19.76 -10.36 -12.08
CA LEU A 22 19.74 -9.48 -13.25
C LEU A 22 18.81 -10.01 -14.33
N LYS A 23 18.84 -11.32 -14.64
CA LYS A 23 17.92 -11.90 -15.61
C LYS A 23 16.45 -11.73 -15.20
N ILE A 24 16.14 -11.95 -13.92
CA ILE A 24 14.78 -11.81 -13.38
C ILE A 24 14.31 -10.36 -13.51
N LEU A 25 15.12 -9.39 -13.05
CA LEU A 25 14.79 -7.97 -13.07
C LEU A 25 14.66 -7.42 -14.50
N LEU A 26 15.46 -7.92 -15.44
CA LEU A 26 15.41 -7.55 -16.86
C LEU A 26 14.40 -8.37 -17.67
N GLY A 27 13.70 -9.33 -17.07
CA GLY A 27 12.69 -10.16 -17.73
C GLY A 27 13.24 -11.13 -18.80
N VAL A 28 14.52 -11.47 -18.75
CA VAL A 28 15.16 -12.38 -19.73
C VAL A 28 15.30 -13.81 -19.21
N ARG A 29 15.18 -14.79 -20.10
CA ARG A 29 15.13 -16.21 -19.75
C ARG A 29 16.48 -16.89 -19.95
N SER A 30 17.27 -16.43 -20.90
CA SER A 30 18.53 -17.07 -21.28
C SER A 30 19.77 -16.21 -21.02
N ALA A 31 20.91 -16.86 -20.82
CA ALA A 31 22.20 -16.16 -20.74
C ALA A 31 22.59 -15.49 -22.07
N LYS A 32 22.04 -15.98 -23.19
CA LYS A 32 22.22 -15.40 -24.52
C LYS A 32 21.50 -14.06 -24.65
N GLU A 33 20.26 -13.99 -24.18
CA GLU A 33 19.50 -12.72 -24.11
C GLU A 33 20.19 -11.72 -23.18
N LEU A 34 20.65 -12.18 -22.00
CA LEU A 34 21.41 -11.32 -21.10
C LEU A 34 22.67 -10.79 -21.78
N ALA A 35 23.44 -11.65 -22.46
CA ALA A 35 24.62 -11.22 -23.20
C ALA A 35 24.29 -10.18 -24.27
N HIS A 36 23.14 -10.30 -24.95
CA HIS A 36 22.68 -9.30 -25.92
C HIS A 36 22.37 -7.95 -25.24
N ILE A 37 21.74 -7.94 -24.07
CA ILE A 37 21.50 -6.70 -23.30
C ILE A 37 22.81 -6.00 -22.95
N PHE A 38 23.81 -6.78 -22.54
CA PHE A 38 25.16 -6.27 -22.26
C PHE A 38 25.98 -5.95 -23.52
N ASN A 39 25.46 -6.21 -24.72
CA ASN A 39 26.20 -6.14 -25.99
C ASN A 39 27.50 -6.99 -25.98
N LEU A 40 27.42 -8.19 -25.41
CA LEU A 40 28.53 -9.14 -25.25
C LEU A 40 28.28 -10.42 -26.05
N LYS A 41 29.37 -11.13 -26.36
CA LYS A 41 29.29 -12.50 -26.87
C LYS A 41 28.79 -13.44 -25.75
N PRO A 42 27.91 -14.43 -26.04
CA PRO A 42 27.32 -15.32 -25.02
C PRO A 42 28.33 -16.08 -24.16
N ASN A 43 29.51 -16.39 -24.71
CA ASN A 43 30.60 -17.05 -23.98
C ASN A 43 31.19 -16.18 -22.84
N THR A 44 31.00 -14.86 -22.90
CA THR A 44 31.49 -13.90 -21.89
C THR A 44 30.74 -14.09 -20.57
N ILE A 45 29.42 -14.15 -20.62
CA ILE A 45 28.57 -14.39 -19.43
C ILE A 45 28.87 -15.76 -18.80
N SER A 46 29.06 -16.79 -19.64
CA SER A 46 29.47 -18.12 -19.17
C SER A 46 30.84 -18.11 -18.48
N SER A 47 31.77 -17.30 -18.99
CA SER A 47 33.11 -17.15 -18.40
C SER A 47 33.07 -16.43 -17.05
N TRP A 48 32.25 -15.38 -16.93
CA TRP A 48 32.00 -14.66 -15.68
C TRP A 48 31.50 -15.59 -14.58
N LYS A 49 30.48 -16.40 -14.87
CA LYS A 49 29.95 -17.41 -13.94
C LYS A 49 31.01 -18.41 -13.49
N LYS A 50 31.74 -19.00 -14.44
CA LYS A 50 32.77 -20.03 -14.15
C LYS A 50 33.91 -19.50 -13.28
N ARG A 51 34.35 -18.26 -13.54
CA ARG A 51 35.46 -17.63 -12.80
C ARG A 51 35.01 -16.94 -11.52
N ASN A 52 33.71 -16.94 -11.24
CA ASN A 52 33.08 -16.13 -10.21
C ASN A 52 33.47 -14.64 -10.25
N THR A 53 33.46 -14.05 -11.44
CA THR A 53 33.86 -12.65 -11.67
C THR A 53 32.74 -11.88 -12.35
N LEU A 54 32.64 -10.58 -12.09
CA LEU A 54 31.72 -9.66 -12.75
C LEU A 54 32.44 -8.41 -13.18
N CYS A 55 32.08 -7.87 -14.35
CA CYS A 55 32.45 -6.50 -14.68
C CYS A 55 31.44 -5.56 -14.00
N TYR A 56 31.75 -5.13 -12.78
CA TYR A 56 30.85 -4.27 -12.00
C TYR A 56 30.51 -2.96 -12.72
N ALA A 57 31.44 -2.38 -13.48
CA ALA A 57 31.18 -1.20 -14.29
C ALA A 57 30.02 -1.43 -15.28
N MET A 58 30.06 -2.52 -16.06
CA MET A 58 28.99 -2.87 -16.98
C MET A 58 27.68 -3.20 -16.26
N VAL A 59 27.74 -3.89 -15.12
CA VAL A 59 26.55 -4.19 -14.31
C VAL A 59 25.89 -2.90 -13.84
N ILE A 60 26.66 -1.95 -13.31
CA ILE A 60 26.16 -0.65 -12.85
C ILE A 60 25.57 0.16 -14.01
N GLU A 61 26.21 0.16 -15.17
CA GLU A 61 25.69 0.84 -16.37
C GLU A 61 24.32 0.29 -16.79
N ILE A 62 24.16 -1.03 -16.84
CA ILE A 62 22.87 -1.67 -17.11
C ILE A 62 21.85 -1.35 -16.02
N CYS A 63 22.24 -1.38 -14.75
CA CYS A 63 21.32 -1.03 -13.66
C CYS A 63 20.83 0.42 -13.77
N ASN A 64 21.72 1.37 -14.06
CA ASN A 64 21.34 2.77 -14.25
C ASN A 64 20.41 2.94 -15.46
N LYS A 65 20.71 2.26 -16.57
CA LYS A 65 19.90 2.32 -17.79
C LYS A 65 18.47 1.78 -17.60
N HIS A 66 18.30 0.80 -16.71
CA HIS A 66 17.03 0.12 -16.45
C HIS A 66 16.41 0.48 -15.09
N GLU A 67 16.93 1.51 -14.42
CA GLU A 67 16.46 1.98 -13.11
C GLU A 67 16.42 0.88 -12.03
N ILE A 68 17.38 -0.05 -12.05
CA ILE A 68 17.48 -1.16 -11.11
C ILE A 68 18.27 -0.73 -9.87
N ASP A 69 17.68 -0.86 -8.67
CA ASP A 69 18.39 -0.68 -7.40
C ASP A 69 19.45 -1.79 -7.22
N LEU A 70 20.72 -1.40 -7.10
CA LEU A 70 21.84 -2.34 -6.89
C LEU A 70 21.63 -3.23 -5.66
N ASN A 71 20.94 -2.73 -4.63
CA ASN A 71 20.68 -3.54 -3.44
C ASN A 71 19.76 -4.73 -3.72
N GLU A 72 18.87 -4.65 -4.71
CA GLU A 72 18.06 -5.80 -5.15
C GLU A 72 18.91 -6.90 -5.77
N LEU A 73 20.07 -6.56 -6.33
CA LEU A 73 21.02 -7.53 -6.86
C LEU A 73 21.88 -8.18 -5.79
N PHE A 74 22.34 -7.41 -4.80
CA PHE A 74 23.39 -7.84 -3.88
C PHE A 74 22.91 -8.29 -2.50
N TYR A 75 21.64 -8.11 -2.13
CA TYR A 75 21.13 -8.55 -0.83
C TYR A 75 19.97 -9.53 -0.94
N THR A 76 20.03 -10.63 -0.17
CA THR A 76 18.87 -11.49 0.03
C THR A 76 17.82 -10.77 0.90
N ALA A 77 16.54 -10.87 0.53
CA ALA A 77 15.44 -10.19 1.21
C ALA A 77 15.63 -8.66 1.37
N TYR A 78 16.16 -7.97 0.35
CA TYR A 78 16.21 -6.51 0.34
C TYR A 78 14.79 -5.93 0.33
N GLN A 79 14.30 -5.59 1.51
CA GLN A 79 13.27 -4.58 1.65
C GLN A 79 13.96 -3.22 1.53
N ASN A 80 13.43 -2.35 0.67
CA ASN A 80 13.96 -1.01 0.41
C ASN A 80 14.00 -0.21 1.73
N ILE A 81 15.16 -0.20 2.40
CA ILE A 81 15.32 0.34 3.76
C ILE A 81 15.06 1.84 3.78
N ALA A 82 15.40 2.52 2.67
CA ALA A 82 15.21 3.96 2.54
C ALA A 82 13.72 4.33 2.69
N ILE A 83 12.84 3.49 2.14
CA ILE A 83 11.39 3.66 2.29
C ILE A 83 10.98 3.46 3.76
N ASN A 84 11.35 2.34 4.39
CA ASN A 84 10.95 2.06 5.80
C ASN A 84 11.55 3.03 6.85
N LYS A 85 12.70 3.66 6.57
CA LYS A 85 13.31 4.63 7.48
C LYS A 85 12.70 6.03 7.41
N SER A 86 12.17 6.43 6.27
CA SER A 86 11.68 7.80 6.05
C SER A 86 10.17 7.89 5.85
N TYR A 87 9.52 6.77 5.55
CA TYR A 87 8.11 6.70 5.22
C TYR A 87 7.37 5.74 6.16
N ALA A 88 6.13 6.10 6.49
CA ALA A 88 5.13 5.22 7.04
C ALA A 88 4.46 4.45 5.91
N GLN A 89 4.31 3.14 6.10
CA GLN A 89 3.51 2.30 5.23
C GLN A 89 2.05 2.37 5.69
N VAL A 90 1.18 2.95 4.88
CA VAL A 90 -0.24 3.14 5.21
C VAL A 90 -1.10 2.26 4.32
N PRO A 91 -2.02 1.46 4.86
CA PRO A 91 -2.93 0.65 4.06
C PRO A 91 -3.85 1.53 3.21
N ILE A 92 -4.15 1.05 2.01
CA ILE A 92 -5.14 1.66 1.11
C ILE A 92 -6.16 0.62 0.64
N ILE A 93 -7.42 1.01 0.58
CA ILE A 93 -8.52 0.20 0.02
C ILE A 93 -9.00 0.88 -1.27
N TYR A 94 -8.82 0.21 -2.40
CA TYR A 94 -9.40 0.65 -3.68
C TYR A 94 -10.85 0.17 -3.81
N LEU A 95 -11.64 0.83 -4.65
CA LEU A 95 -13.04 0.48 -4.89
C LEU A 95 -13.21 -1.00 -5.29
N ASP A 96 -12.31 -1.50 -6.15
CA ASP A 96 -12.32 -2.88 -6.64
C ASP A 96 -12.04 -3.92 -5.53
N ASP A 97 -11.39 -3.51 -4.45
CA ASP A 97 -11.01 -4.39 -3.34
C ASP A 97 -12.09 -4.45 -2.23
N TYR A 98 -13.21 -3.72 -2.36
CA TYR A 98 -14.23 -3.60 -1.32
C TYR A 98 -14.88 -4.93 -0.93
N LEU A 99 -15.23 -5.74 -1.93
CA LEU A 99 -15.87 -7.03 -1.69
C LEU A 99 -14.90 -8.00 -0.98
N GLU A 100 -13.64 -8.02 -1.42
CA GLU A 100 -12.61 -8.86 -0.80
C GLU A 100 -12.37 -8.44 0.65
N TYR A 101 -12.30 -7.13 0.91
CA TYR A 101 -12.15 -6.57 2.26
C TYR A 101 -13.34 -6.94 3.18
N TYR A 102 -14.57 -6.85 2.66
CA TYR A 102 -15.78 -7.16 3.43
C TYR A 102 -15.89 -8.64 3.79
N LEU A 103 -15.59 -9.55 2.84
CA LEU A 103 -15.79 -10.99 3.03
C LEU A 103 -14.67 -11.67 3.83
N ASN A 104 -13.43 -11.18 3.75
CA ASN A 104 -12.28 -11.91 4.29
C ASN A 104 -11.64 -11.17 5.47
N SER A 105 -11.98 -11.58 6.70
CA SER A 105 -11.31 -11.11 7.92
C SER A 105 -9.78 -11.35 7.88
N HIS A 106 -9.32 -12.42 7.23
CA HIS A 106 -7.90 -12.74 7.08
C HIS A 106 -7.17 -11.90 6.00
N VAL A 107 -7.86 -11.35 4.99
CA VAL A 107 -7.25 -10.48 3.96
C VAL A 107 -6.88 -9.12 4.55
N LYS A 108 -7.62 -8.66 5.57
CA LYS A 108 -7.39 -7.39 6.28
C LYS A 108 -5.98 -7.25 6.86
N GLN A 109 -5.23 -8.34 7.05
CA GLN A 109 -3.90 -8.28 7.67
C GLN A 109 -2.74 -8.68 6.74
N LYS A 110 -2.97 -9.47 5.68
CA LYS A 110 -1.88 -10.09 4.91
C LYS A 110 -1.78 -9.68 3.44
N LYS A 111 -2.84 -9.11 2.87
CA LYS A 111 -2.92 -8.81 1.42
C LYS A 111 -3.32 -7.38 1.06
N MET A 112 -3.45 -6.50 2.06
CA MET A 112 -3.77 -5.10 1.78
C MET A 112 -2.68 -4.45 0.93
N LYS A 113 -3.10 -3.65 -0.04
CA LYS A 113 -2.20 -2.74 -0.75
C LYS A 113 -1.81 -1.60 0.21
N HIS A 114 -0.62 -1.05 0.01
CA HIS A 114 -0.11 0.01 0.86
C HIS A 114 0.48 1.12 0.01
N ILE A 115 0.41 2.34 0.53
CA ILE A 115 1.13 3.51 0.05
C ILE A 115 2.21 3.90 1.05
N TYR A 116 3.22 4.62 0.58
CA TYR A 116 4.31 5.12 1.40
C TYR A 116 4.22 6.64 1.52
N LEU A 117 4.14 7.12 2.76
CA LEU A 117 3.94 8.53 3.08
C LEU A 117 4.95 8.99 4.12
N PRO A 118 5.28 10.28 4.24
CA PRO A 118 6.19 10.76 5.29
C PRO A 118 5.74 10.29 6.69
N LYS A 119 6.68 9.99 7.58
CA LYS A 119 6.38 9.39 8.90
C LYS A 119 5.39 10.15 9.80
N ASN A 120 5.19 11.45 9.56
CA ASN A 120 4.36 12.32 10.41
C ASN A 120 2.89 12.38 9.97
N VAL A 121 2.37 11.31 9.36
CA VAL A 121 0.93 11.21 9.03
C VAL A 121 0.11 10.94 10.29
N ASN A 122 -1.08 11.55 10.37
CA ASN A 122 -2.02 11.40 11.48
C ASN A 122 -3.30 10.66 11.05
N PHE A 123 -3.15 9.64 10.19
CA PHE A 123 -4.23 8.79 9.73
C PHE A 123 -3.73 7.35 9.58
N ASP A 124 -4.65 6.41 9.69
CA ASP A 124 -4.34 4.98 9.76
C ASP A 124 -4.57 4.27 8.43
N ILE A 125 -5.43 4.81 7.57
CA ILE A 125 -5.86 4.15 6.34
C ILE A 125 -6.32 5.17 5.29
N VAL A 126 -6.17 4.81 4.02
CA VAL A 126 -6.77 5.54 2.89
C VAL A 126 -7.87 4.69 2.25
N ILE A 127 -9.03 5.27 2.00
CA ILE A 127 -10.17 4.58 1.38
C ILE A 127 -10.55 5.35 0.12
N GLN A 128 -10.53 4.67 -1.02
CA GLN A 128 -10.96 5.23 -2.29
C GLN A 128 -12.47 5.06 -2.45
N MET A 129 -13.22 6.15 -2.56
CA MET A 129 -14.68 6.08 -2.72
C MET A 129 -15.23 7.25 -3.54
N TYR A 130 -16.43 7.06 -4.07
CA TYR A 130 -17.20 8.17 -4.61
C TYR A 130 -17.77 9.02 -3.48
N ILE A 131 -17.54 10.33 -3.53
CA ILE A 131 -18.12 11.32 -2.62
C ILE A 131 -18.96 12.28 -3.44
N ASN A 132 -20.19 12.53 -2.99
CA ASN A 132 -21.04 13.53 -3.61
C ASN A 132 -20.58 14.93 -3.20
N SER A 133 -20.20 15.74 -4.18
CA SER A 133 -19.94 17.17 -3.98
C SER A 133 -21.25 17.94 -4.10
N VAL A 134 -21.66 18.60 -3.02
CA VAL A 134 -22.83 19.49 -3.04
C VAL A 134 -22.60 20.67 -3.98
N GLU A 135 -21.37 21.20 -4.02
CA GLU A 135 -21.01 22.35 -4.87
C GLU A 135 -21.05 22.01 -6.36
N ARG A 136 -20.59 20.82 -6.73
CA ARG A 136 -20.48 20.39 -8.14
C ARG A 136 -21.66 19.54 -8.60
N MET A 137 -22.60 19.22 -7.71
CA MET A 137 -23.75 18.36 -7.96
C MET A 137 -23.40 17.03 -8.65
N GLN A 138 -22.20 16.50 -8.37
CA GLN A 138 -21.69 15.26 -8.97
C GLN A 138 -20.92 14.44 -7.95
N ALA A 139 -20.88 13.13 -8.20
CA ALA A 139 -20.02 12.21 -7.46
C ALA A 139 -18.60 12.27 -8.03
N GLU A 140 -17.61 12.45 -7.17
CA GLU A 140 -16.20 12.43 -7.54
C GLU A 140 -15.50 11.26 -6.87
N LEU A 141 -14.60 10.60 -7.59
CA LEU A 141 -13.77 9.55 -7.03
C LEU A 141 -12.65 10.21 -6.20
N MET A 142 -12.61 9.89 -4.92
CA MET A 142 -11.73 10.55 -3.95
C MET A 142 -10.93 9.50 -3.16
N TYR A 143 -9.72 9.87 -2.78
CA TYR A 143 -8.98 9.24 -1.68
C TYR A 143 -9.35 9.94 -0.38
N VAL A 144 -9.92 9.19 0.57
CA VAL A 144 -10.26 9.69 1.91
C VAL A 144 -9.26 9.17 2.91
N PHE A 145 -8.62 10.09 3.63
CA PHE A 145 -7.65 9.79 4.66
C PHE A 145 -8.39 9.65 5.98
N CYS A 146 -8.25 8.49 6.64
CA CYS A 146 -9.08 8.18 7.79
C CYS A 146 -8.30 7.70 9.02
N LYS A 147 -8.83 8.01 10.18
CA LYS A 147 -8.43 7.42 11.47
C LYS A 147 -9.41 6.32 11.85
N LYS A 148 -8.92 5.15 12.23
CA LYS A 148 -9.79 4.05 12.67
C LYS A 148 -10.24 4.33 14.11
N VAL A 149 -11.54 4.28 14.32
CA VAL A 149 -12.16 4.64 15.60
C VAL A 149 -13.18 3.59 16.02
N GLU A 150 -13.52 3.56 17.31
CA GLU A 150 -14.61 2.73 17.81
C GLU A 150 -15.95 3.44 17.66
N VAL A 151 -17.04 2.68 17.51
CA VAL A 151 -18.40 3.23 17.43
C VAL A 151 -18.75 4.07 18.67
N SER A 152 -18.23 3.69 19.84
CA SER A 152 -18.38 4.41 21.12
C SER A 152 -17.71 5.79 21.13
N SER A 153 -16.75 6.04 20.22
CA SER A 153 -15.97 7.28 20.14
C SER A 153 -16.41 8.23 19.03
N LEU A 154 -17.54 7.95 18.39
CA LEU A 154 -18.13 8.82 17.37
C LEU A 154 -18.56 10.16 17.99
N VAL A 155 -18.27 11.26 17.27
CA VAL A 155 -18.54 12.63 17.69
C VAL A 155 -19.59 13.23 16.77
N VAL A 156 -20.57 13.91 17.35
CA VAL A 156 -21.61 14.63 16.59
C VAL A 156 -20.98 15.79 15.81
N GLY A 157 -21.39 15.95 14.55
CA GLY A 157 -20.89 16.96 13.64
C GLY A 157 -19.70 16.49 12.78
N GLU A 158 -19.14 15.32 13.07
CA GLU A 158 -17.99 14.78 12.32
C GLU A 158 -18.44 13.79 11.22
N ASP A 159 -17.59 13.67 10.20
CA ASP A 159 -17.79 12.78 9.06
C ASP A 159 -17.07 11.45 9.27
N TYR A 160 -17.75 10.36 8.94
CA TYR A 160 -17.22 8.99 9.06
C TYR A 160 -17.52 8.16 7.81
N ILE A 161 -16.59 7.29 7.46
CA ILE A 161 -16.87 6.14 6.61
C ILE A 161 -17.20 4.97 7.53
N LEU A 162 -18.39 4.40 7.35
CA LEU A 162 -18.86 3.25 8.10
C LEU A 162 -18.89 2.03 7.19
N LEU A 163 -18.34 0.91 7.64
CA LEU A 163 -18.55 -0.39 7.02
C LEU A 163 -19.82 -1.01 7.61
N VAL A 164 -20.92 -0.94 6.88
CA VAL A 164 -22.25 -1.38 7.36
C VAL A 164 -22.59 -2.75 6.77
N LYS A 165 -23.13 -3.64 7.62
CA LYS A 165 -23.58 -4.98 7.20
C LYS A 165 -24.53 -4.86 6.00
N ASN A 166 -24.26 -5.65 4.97
CA ASN A 166 -25.03 -5.72 3.72
C ASN A 166 -25.09 -4.41 2.90
N LYS A 167 -24.39 -3.34 3.30
CA LYS A 167 -24.35 -2.05 2.59
C LYS A 167 -22.93 -1.61 2.21
N GLY A 168 -21.90 -2.27 2.75
CA GLY A 168 -20.50 -1.96 2.47
C GLY A 168 -20.07 -0.63 3.08
N PHE A 169 -19.04 -0.01 2.50
CA PHE A 169 -18.54 1.29 2.90
C PHE A 169 -19.53 2.40 2.50
N GLN A 170 -19.89 3.25 3.45
CA GLN A 170 -20.77 4.40 3.25
C GLN A 170 -20.26 5.60 4.05
N LYS A 171 -20.27 6.78 3.44
CA LYS A 171 -19.94 8.04 4.13
C LYS A 171 -21.19 8.60 4.80
N TYR A 172 -21.05 9.02 6.06
CA TYR A 172 -22.10 9.67 6.84
C TYR A 172 -21.54 10.76 7.74
N SER A 173 -22.34 11.80 7.99
CA SER A 173 -22.13 12.73 9.10
C SER A 173 -22.97 12.29 10.31
N VAL A 174 -22.41 12.29 11.51
CA VAL A 174 -23.16 11.93 12.73
C VAL A 174 -23.92 13.14 13.24
N ILE A 175 -25.25 13.03 13.37
CA ILE A 175 -26.13 14.13 13.81
C ILE A 175 -26.50 13.99 15.29
N ALA A 176 -26.78 12.78 15.75
CA ALA A 176 -27.22 12.53 17.12
C ALA A 176 -26.99 11.08 17.54
N TYR A 177 -27.05 10.83 18.85
CA TYR A 177 -26.92 9.50 19.46
C TYR A 177 -28.15 9.20 20.32
N ASP A 178 -28.80 8.07 20.06
CA ASP A 178 -29.84 7.48 20.91
C ASP A 178 -29.19 6.43 21.81
N VAL A 179 -28.94 6.81 23.07
CA VAL A 179 -28.24 5.98 24.08
C VAL A 179 -29.04 4.74 24.43
N GLU A 180 -30.35 4.88 24.62
CA GLU A 180 -31.22 3.79 25.06
C GLU A 180 -31.43 2.78 23.92
N GLY A 181 -31.63 3.26 22.70
CA GLY A 181 -31.83 2.41 21.53
C GLY A 181 -30.54 1.89 20.88
N GLN A 182 -29.36 2.36 21.31
CA GLN A 182 -28.06 2.09 20.68
C GLN A 182 -28.05 2.42 19.17
N ARG A 183 -28.62 3.56 18.80
CA ARG A 183 -28.76 4.00 17.40
C ARG A 183 -28.06 5.34 17.16
N LEU A 184 -27.55 5.49 15.95
CA LEU A 184 -27.00 6.75 15.44
C LEU A 184 -28.01 7.39 14.51
N GLN A 185 -28.21 8.69 14.66
CA GLN A 185 -28.81 9.49 13.60
C GLN A 185 -27.70 9.95 12.67
N LEU A 186 -27.80 9.54 11.41
CA LEU A 186 -26.80 9.80 10.38
C LEU A 186 -27.40 10.68 9.30
N CYS A 187 -26.57 11.59 8.78
CA CYS A 187 -26.83 12.30 7.54
C CYS A 187 -26.05 11.63 6.43
N ARG A 188 -26.73 11.22 5.37
CA ARG A 188 -26.11 10.93 4.08
C ARG A 188 -26.21 12.17 3.18
N ASP A 189 -25.47 12.14 2.08
CA ASP A 189 -25.50 13.11 0.99
C ASP A 189 -26.88 13.80 0.79
N MET A 190 -26.87 15.10 0.44
CA MET A 190 -28.10 15.86 0.16
C MET A 190 -29.11 15.92 1.33
N ASN A 191 -28.64 15.83 2.58
CA ASN A 191 -29.43 15.91 3.81
C ASN A 191 -30.41 14.74 4.05
N GLU A 192 -30.19 13.57 3.46
CA GLU A 192 -30.97 12.38 3.79
C GLU A 192 -30.64 11.91 5.21
N LYS A 193 -31.61 11.96 6.12
CA LYS A 193 -31.45 11.54 7.51
C LYS A 193 -31.95 10.13 7.72
N MET A 194 -31.17 9.31 8.41
CA MET A 194 -31.56 7.95 8.76
C MET A 194 -31.10 7.57 10.16
N TRP A 195 -31.78 6.59 10.74
CA TRP A 195 -31.31 5.92 11.96
C TRP A 195 -30.61 4.63 11.59
N LEU A 196 -29.44 4.37 12.19
CA LEU A 196 -28.68 3.14 12.03
C LEU A 196 -28.41 2.51 13.38
N ASN A 197 -28.66 1.21 13.52
CA ASN A 197 -28.29 0.49 14.73
C ASN A 197 -26.77 0.30 14.78
N THR A 198 -26.15 0.60 15.93
CA THR A 198 -24.70 0.45 16.10
C THR A 198 -24.21 -0.98 15.87
N LYS A 199 -25.05 -2.01 16.09
CA LYS A 199 -24.74 -3.43 15.81
C LYS A 199 -24.65 -3.78 14.33
N GLU A 200 -25.15 -2.92 13.45
CA GLU A 200 -25.00 -3.07 12.00
C GLU A 200 -23.65 -2.55 11.49
N ILE A 201 -22.94 -1.76 12.32
CA ILE A 201 -21.64 -1.20 11.98
C ILE A 201 -20.56 -2.21 12.32
N THR A 202 -19.77 -2.55 11.31
CA THR A 202 -18.66 -3.51 11.45
C THR A 202 -17.35 -2.79 11.74
N GLU A 203 -17.11 -1.64 11.10
CA GLU A 203 -15.94 -0.80 11.32
C GLU A 203 -16.29 0.68 11.11
N CYS A 204 -15.57 1.57 11.80
CA CYS A 204 -15.70 3.02 11.69
C CYS A 204 -14.36 3.68 11.36
N PHE A 205 -14.41 4.66 10.47
CA PHE A 205 -13.25 5.42 10.03
C PHE A 205 -13.59 6.91 10.02
N GLN A 206 -13.00 7.70 10.90
CA GLN A 206 -13.18 9.16 10.92
C GLN A 206 -12.51 9.78 9.70
N CYS A 207 -13.24 10.61 8.95
CA CYS A 207 -12.69 11.34 7.81
C CYS A 207 -11.81 12.49 8.31
N MET A 208 -10.52 12.46 7.98
CA MET A 208 -9.56 13.51 8.35
C MET A 208 -9.36 14.52 7.22
N ASN A 209 -9.28 14.02 5.99
CA ASN A 209 -9.11 14.82 4.78
C ASN A 209 -9.52 14.01 3.54
N SER A 210 -9.69 14.65 2.39
CA SER A 210 -9.90 13.98 1.11
C SER A 210 -9.15 14.66 -0.04
N MET A 211 -8.79 13.89 -1.06
CA MET A 211 -8.14 14.38 -2.27
C MET A 211 -8.74 13.68 -3.50
N PRO A 212 -8.96 14.39 -4.63
CA PRO A 212 -9.36 13.75 -5.88
C PRO A 212 -8.37 12.67 -6.31
N CYS A 213 -8.88 11.62 -6.94
CA CYS A 213 -8.04 10.58 -7.53
C CYS A 213 -7.24 11.05 -8.74
#